data_AF-A0AAE4F1P2-F1
#
_entry.id   AF-A0AAE4F1P2-F1
#
_cell.length_a   1.000
_cell.length_b   1.000
_cell.length_c   1.000
_cell.angle_alpha   90.00
_cell.angle_beta   90.00
_cell.angle_gamma   90.00
#
_symmetry.space_group_name_H-M   'P 1'
#
loop_
_entity.id
_entity.type
_entity.pdbx_description
1 polymer ?
#
loop_
_entity_poly.entity_id
_entity_poly.type
_entity_poly.pdbx_seq_one_letter_code
_entity_poly.pdbx_strand_id
1 'polypeptide(L)'
;MDIVDALDARRGTTCFVGAGGKKTSMATLARRLDRAVVTATVRIPIFDGWVEEVVVTESPRTAIDGASAWPLGVVPAQERPDRYRGYDPETVADLADVDHPILVKADGARMREFKAPSDREPQLPSTASTVVPIASVHVVGEPLTDAIVHRVDEVAAITGLDPGDEIRPQDVAAVLASDRGGLKDAPADAATIPLLNMVDDAALEASARAVAEAIHDRADVPRVVLAEMRADDPLVAVV
;
A
#
# COMPACT_ATOMS: atom_id res chain seq x y z
N MET A 1 11.93 4.32 16.48
CA MET A 1 11.54 3.85 15.13
C MET A 1 10.42 4.77 14.69
N ASP A 2 10.51 5.35 13.50
CA ASP A 2 9.41 6.14 12.93
C ASP A 2 8.62 5.30 11.91
N ILE A 3 7.55 5.87 11.32
CA ILE A 3 6.72 5.17 10.32
C ILE A 3 7.50 4.78 9.04
N VAL A 4 8.56 5.53 8.71
CA VAL A 4 9.39 5.27 7.52
C VAL A 4 10.25 4.03 7.77
N ASP A 5 10.85 3.92 8.95
CA ASP A 5 11.62 2.75 9.38
C ASP A 5 10.74 1.51 9.55
N ALA A 6 9.54 1.70 10.13
CA ALA A 6 8.60 0.60 10.37
C ALA A 6 8.15 -0.08 9.06
N LEU A 7 7.97 0.71 8.00
CA LEU A 7 7.59 0.24 6.66
C LEU A 7 8.78 0.01 5.72
N ASP A 8 10.02 0.02 6.23
CA ASP A 8 11.24 -0.16 5.44
C ASP A 8 11.26 0.66 4.13
N ALA A 9 10.89 1.94 4.25
CA ALA A 9 10.64 2.82 3.11
C ALA A 9 11.76 3.84 2.84
N ARG A 10 12.86 3.80 3.61
CA ARG A 10 13.97 4.77 3.48
C ARG A 10 14.72 4.67 2.16
N ARG A 11 14.70 3.49 1.53
CA ARG A 11 15.47 3.18 0.32
C ARG A 11 14.69 2.20 -0.56
N GLY A 12 15.10 2.12 -1.82
CA GLY A 12 14.54 1.19 -2.78
C GLY A 12 13.08 1.48 -3.10
N THR A 13 12.40 0.46 -3.61
CA THR A 13 11.03 0.58 -4.12
C THR A 13 10.04 0.00 -3.13
N THR A 14 9.19 0.86 -2.57
CA THR A 14 8.10 0.48 -1.66
C THR A 14 6.75 0.50 -2.39
N CYS A 15 6.13 -0.67 -2.54
CA CYS A 15 4.86 -0.84 -3.25
C CYS A 15 3.67 -0.96 -2.30
N PHE A 16 2.68 -0.10 -2.46
CA PHE A 16 1.44 -0.13 -1.67
C PHE A 16 0.33 -0.86 -2.42
N VAL A 17 -0.16 -1.93 -1.80
CA VAL A 17 -1.26 -2.78 -2.28
C VAL A 17 -2.39 -2.85 -1.24
N GLY A 18 -3.55 -3.41 -1.58
CA GLY A 18 -4.66 -3.54 -0.64
C GLY A 18 -5.60 -2.32 -0.64
N ALA A 19 -6.25 -2.02 0.48
CA ALA A 19 -7.27 -0.96 0.60
C ALA A 19 -7.16 -0.28 1.97
N GLY A 20 -7.90 0.80 2.24
CA GLY A 20 -7.87 1.41 3.57
C GLY A 20 -6.68 2.33 3.87
N GLY A 21 -6.13 3.04 2.87
CA GLY A 21 -5.23 4.17 3.17
C GLY A 21 -4.09 4.45 2.20
N LYS A 22 -3.87 3.63 1.16
CA LYS A 22 -2.70 3.75 0.25
C LYS A 22 -2.30 5.18 -0.15
N LYS A 23 -3.27 6.01 -0.55
CA LYS A 23 -3.03 7.40 -0.94
C LYS A 23 -2.47 8.23 0.21
N THR A 24 -3.12 8.12 1.37
CA THR A 24 -2.69 8.80 2.60
C THR A 24 -1.33 8.27 3.02
N SER A 25 -1.11 6.96 2.98
CA SER A 25 0.18 6.36 3.34
C SER A 25 1.33 6.88 2.48
N MET A 26 1.15 6.88 1.15
CA MET A 26 2.13 7.42 0.23
C MET A 26 2.37 8.91 0.44
N ALA A 27 1.32 9.72 0.63
CA ALA A 27 1.46 11.15 0.88
C ALA A 27 2.14 11.47 2.22
N THR A 28 1.90 10.65 3.26
CA THR A 28 2.50 10.77 4.59
C THR A 28 3.99 10.42 4.54
N LEU A 29 4.36 9.38 3.81
CA LEU A 29 5.76 8.96 3.63
C LEU A 29 6.53 9.90 2.71
N ALA A 30 5.93 10.36 1.60
CA ALA A 30 6.58 11.29 0.67
C ALA A 30 7.09 12.55 1.39
N ARG A 31 6.30 13.10 2.34
CA ARG A 31 6.67 14.27 3.13
C ARG A 31 7.71 14.01 4.23
N ARG A 32 7.98 12.75 4.56
CA ARG A 32 8.91 12.33 5.64
C ARG A 32 10.23 11.76 5.11
N LEU A 33 10.30 11.51 3.80
CA LEU A 33 11.46 10.97 3.11
C LEU A 33 12.25 12.09 2.44
N ASP A 34 13.57 12.03 2.56
CA ASP A 34 14.42 12.89 1.75
C ASP A 34 14.39 12.40 0.30
N ARG A 35 14.11 13.31 -0.63
CA ARG A 35 14.09 13.04 -2.08
C ARG A 35 13.21 11.86 -2.50
N ALA A 36 12.00 11.73 -1.95
CA ALA A 36 11.08 10.69 -2.38
C ALA A 36 10.58 10.89 -3.82
N VAL A 37 10.52 9.79 -4.56
CA VAL A 37 9.82 9.66 -5.85
C VAL A 37 8.45 9.03 -5.61
N VAL A 38 7.39 9.62 -6.15
CA VAL A 38 6.03 9.11 -6.10
C VAL A 38 5.59 8.71 -7.51
N THR A 39 5.17 7.45 -7.68
CA THR A 39 4.67 6.95 -8.96
C THR A 39 3.67 5.81 -8.78
N ALA A 40 3.26 5.19 -9.88
CA ALA A 40 2.32 4.08 -9.89
C ALA A 40 2.54 3.16 -11.09
N THR A 41 2.22 1.88 -10.93
CA THR A 41 2.13 0.90 -12.03
C THR A 41 0.68 0.68 -12.50
N VAL A 42 -0.25 1.35 -11.84
CA VAL A 42 -1.68 1.38 -12.20
C VAL A 42 -2.14 2.83 -12.27
N ARG A 43 -3.34 3.05 -12.80
CA ARG A 43 -3.95 4.39 -12.76
C ARG A 43 -4.03 4.93 -11.34
N ILE A 44 -3.52 6.14 -11.13
CA ILE A 44 -3.46 6.83 -9.84
C ILE A 44 -4.24 8.15 -9.94
N PRO A 45 -5.02 8.54 -8.91
CA PRO A 45 -5.63 9.88 -8.87
C PRO A 45 -4.58 10.98 -8.91
N ILE A 46 -4.98 12.22 -9.22
CA ILE A 46 -4.10 13.39 -9.10
C ILE A 46 -3.50 13.44 -7.69
N PHE A 47 -2.19 13.60 -7.62
CA PHE A 47 -1.40 13.54 -6.39
C PHE A 47 -0.45 14.72 -6.22
N ASP A 48 -0.64 15.78 -7.00
CA ASP A 48 0.18 16.99 -7.03
C ASP A 48 0.33 17.62 -5.65
N GLY A 49 -0.69 17.53 -4.79
CA GLY A 49 -0.62 18.01 -3.41
C GLY A 49 0.23 17.15 -2.46
N TRP A 50 0.82 16.05 -2.93
CA TRP A 50 1.70 15.16 -2.15
C TRP A 50 3.18 15.42 -2.41
N VAL A 51 3.50 16.12 -3.50
CA VAL A 51 4.84 16.32 -4.06
C VAL A 51 5.06 17.79 -4.36
N GLU A 52 6.31 18.22 -4.52
CA GLU A 52 6.62 19.60 -4.92
C GLU A 52 6.44 19.80 -6.42
N GLU A 53 6.67 18.76 -7.22
CA GLU A 53 6.56 18.79 -8.68
C GLU A 53 6.06 17.45 -9.21
N VAL A 54 5.22 17.49 -10.25
CA VAL A 54 4.84 16.30 -11.04
C VAL A 54 5.39 16.48 -12.46
N VAL A 55 6.26 15.56 -12.88
CA VAL A 55 6.80 15.51 -14.24
C VAL A 55 6.08 14.42 -15.03
N VAL A 56 5.41 14.83 -16.10
CA VAL A 56 4.76 13.92 -17.06
C VAL A 56 5.77 13.55 -18.14
N THR A 57 6.28 12.32 -18.13
CA THR A 57 7.37 11.85 -18.99
C THR A 57 7.35 10.35 -19.21
N GLU A 58 7.69 9.88 -20.40
CA GLU A 58 7.94 8.45 -20.66
C GLU A 58 9.34 8.00 -20.19
N SER A 59 10.21 8.93 -19.78
CA SER A 59 11.57 8.67 -19.30
C SER A 59 11.74 9.10 -17.84
N PRO A 60 11.18 8.35 -16.87
CA PRO A 60 11.19 8.74 -15.46
C PRO A 60 12.60 8.89 -14.88
N ARG A 61 13.56 8.03 -15.26
CA ARG A 61 14.95 8.10 -14.78
C ARG A 61 15.59 9.45 -15.08
N THR A 62 15.43 9.96 -16.30
CA THR A 62 15.95 11.28 -16.70
C THR A 62 15.34 12.41 -15.88
N ALA A 63 14.03 12.33 -15.57
CA ALA A 63 13.38 13.34 -14.73
C ALA A 63 13.89 13.28 -13.29
N ILE A 64 14.10 12.08 -12.76
CA ILE A 64 14.64 11.86 -11.41
C ILE A 64 16.08 12.40 -11.31
N ASP A 65 16.95 12.04 -12.26
CA ASP A 65 18.36 12.47 -12.29
C ASP A 65 18.50 14.01 -12.40
N GLY A 66 17.53 14.67 -13.05
CA GLY A 66 17.51 16.12 -13.24
C GLY A 66 16.74 16.92 -12.19
N ALA A 67 16.10 16.27 -11.21
CA ALA A 67 15.16 16.92 -10.30
C ALA A 67 15.84 17.82 -9.27
N SER A 68 15.35 19.06 -9.18
CA SER A 68 15.77 20.04 -8.16
C SER A 68 14.73 20.26 -7.04
N ALA A 69 13.50 19.78 -7.22
CA ALA A 69 12.40 19.91 -6.26
C ALA A 69 11.95 18.52 -5.78
N TRP A 70 11.68 18.40 -4.49
CA TRP A 70 11.39 17.12 -3.83
C TRP A 70 10.36 17.29 -2.72
N PRO A 71 9.39 16.37 -2.56
CA PRO A 71 9.25 15.10 -3.28
C PRO A 71 8.89 15.27 -4.75
N LEU A 72 9.25 14.30 -5.59
CA LEU A 72 9.03 14.32 -7.04
C LEU A 72 7.96 13.32 -7.44
N GLY A 73 6.98 13.74 -8.21
CA GLY A 73 6.04 12.88 -8.91
C GLY A 73 6.51 12.57 -10.33
N VAL A 74 6.48 11.31 -10.75
CA VAL A 74 6.72 10.93 -12.14
C VAL A 74 5.62 10.02 -12.67
N VAL A 75 5.09 10.34 -13.85
CA VAL A 75 4.02 9.58 -14.53
C VAL A 75 4.17 9.67 -16.06
N PRO A 76 3.77 8.65 -16.83
CA PRO A 76 3.91 8.68 -18.30
C PRO A 76 2.96 9.65 -18.98
N ALA A 77 1.75 9.82 -18.45
CA ALA A 77 0.71 10.64 -19.06
C ALA A 77 -0.38 11.03 -18.06
N GLN A 78 -1.04 12.15 -18.31
CA GLN A 78 -2.34 12.47 -17.73
C GLN A 78 -3.45 12.05 -18.71
N GLU A 79 -4.15 10.95 -18.41
CA GLU A 79 -5.23 10.45 -19.27
C GLU A 79 -6.55 11.22 -19.05
N ARG A 80 -6.77 11.75 -17.85
CA ARG A 80 -8.00 12.46 -17.46
C ARG A 80 -7.70 13.60 -16.48
N PRO A 81 -8.61 14.58 -16.32
CA PRO A 81 -8.43 15.66 -15.34
C PRO A 81 -8.23 15.16 -13.90
N ASP A 82 -8.81 14.01 -13.55
CA ASP A 82 -8.77 13.43 -12.20
C ASP A 82 -7.75 12.28 -12.05
N ARG A 83 -6.97 11.96 -13.09
CA ARG A 83 -6.23 10.68 -13.14
C ARG A 83 -5.00 10.70 -14.04
N TYR A 84 -3.89 10.20 -13.49
CA TYR A 84 -2.69 9.85 -14.24
C TYR A 84 -2.68 8.37 -14.64
N ARG A 85 -2.01 8.08 -15.76
CA ARG A 85 -1.61 6.73 -16.14
C ARG A 85 -0.46 6.28 -15.23
N GLY A 86 -0.41 4.99 -14.92
CA GLY A 86 0.76 4.36 -14.28
C GLY A 86 1.72 3.82 -15.34
N TYR A 87 3.01 3.74 -15.01
CA TYR A 87 4.00 3.07 -15.85
C TYR A 87 3.74 1.56 -15.92
N ASP A 88 4.32 0.89 -16.91
CA ASP A 88 4.39 -0.58 -16.88
C ASP A 88 5.37 -1.00 -15.76
N PRO A 89 5.15 -2.15 -15.08
CA PRO A 89 6.00 -2.58 -13.97
C PRO A 89 7.49 -2.67 -14.33
N GLU A 90 7.82 -3.02 -15.57
CA GLU A 90 9.19 -3.07 -16.08
C GLU A 90 9.88 -1.71 -16.06
N THR A 91 9.17 -0.64 -16.42
CA THR A 91 9.73 0.73 -16.38
C THR A 91 10.00 1.18 -14.95
N VAL A 92 9.16 0.79 -13.99
CA VAL A 92 9.43 1.07 -12.57
C VAL A 92 10.57 0.19 -12.06
N ALA A 93 10.68 -1.04 -12.59
CA ALA A 93 11.76 -1.95 -12.21
C ALA A 93 13.14 -1.40 -12.60
N ASP A 94 13.24 -0.73 -13.76
CA ASP A 94 14.44 -0.05 -14.24
C ASP A 94 14.88 1.16 -13.38
N LEU A 95 14.07 1.56 -12.38
CA LEU A 95 14.43 2.62 -11.42
C LEU A 95 15.09 2.09 -10.15
N ALA A 96 15.27 0.78 -10.01
CA ALA A 96 15.79 0.17 -8.78
C ALA A 96 17.22 0.59 -8.42
N ASP A 97 18.00 1.07 -9.39
CA ASP A 97 19.37 1.53 -9.20
C ASP A 97 19.47 3.01 -8.79
N VAL A 98 18.34 3.73 -8.74
CA VAL A 98 18.29 5.12 -8.29
C VAL A 98 18.50 5.18 -6.77
N ASP A 99 19.38 6.06 -6.30
CA ASP A 99 19.68 6.26 -4.86
C ASP A 99 18.63 7.15 -4.15
N HIS A 100 17.36 6.95 -4.49
CA HIS A 100 16.21 7.70 -3.94
C HIS A 100 15.08 6.73 -3.59
N PRO A 101 14.33 6.97 -2.51
CA PRO A 101 13.19 6.12 -2.15
C PRO A 101 12.04 6.29 -3.15
N ILE A 102 11.49 5.19 -3.64
CA ILE A 102 10.42 5.17 -4.64
C ILE A 102 9.15 4.60 -4.02
N LEU A 103 8.10 5.42 -3.93
CA LEU A 103 6.78 5.03 -3.46
C LEU A 103 5.87 4.72 -4.64
N VAL A 104 5.41 3.48 -4.73
CA VAL A 104 4.65 2.99 -5.87
C VAL A 104 3.26 2.56 -5.45
N LYS A 105 2.24 3.10 -6.11
CA LYS A 105 0.89 2.53 -6.04
C LYS A 105 0.79 1.37 -7.03
N ALA A 106 0.61 0.14 -6.53
CA ALA A 106 0.68 -1.07 -7.35
C ALA A 106 -0.68 -1.73 -7.68
N ASP A 107 -1.80 -1.24 -7.15
CA ASP A 107 -3.13 -1.78 -7.45
C ASP A 107 -4.31 -0.81 -7.22
N GLY A 108 -5.47 -1.15 -7.76
CA GLY A 108 -6.73 -0.40 -7.58
C GLY A 108 -7.46 -0.79 -6.29
N ALA A 109 -8.19 0.13 -5.66
CA ALA A 109 -9.05 -0.20 -4.50
C ALA A 109 -10.40 0.54 -4.44
N ARG A 110 -10.72 1.38 -5.44
CA ARG A 110 -11.99 2.13 -5.53
C ARG A 110 -12.45 2.82 -4.22
N MET A 111 -11.52 3.31 -3.39
CA MET A 111 -11.77 3.97 -2.11
C MET A 111 -12.50 3.08 -1.07
N ARG A 112 -12.28 1.77 -1.13
CA ARG A 112 -12.73 0.81 -0.11
C ARG A 112 -11.74 0.69 1.04
N GLU A 113 -12.19 0.07 2.11
CA GLU A 113 -11.46 -0.12 3.37
C GLU A 113 -10.67 -1.42 3.37
N PHE A 114 -11.20 -2.44 2.70
CA PHE A 114 -10.61 -3.76 2.60
C PHE A 114 -10.76 -4.34 1.19
N LYS A 115 -9.87 -5.25 0.79
CA LYS A 115 -9.96 -5.94 -0.50
C LYS A 115 -9.10 -7.20 -0.58
N ALA A 116 -9.44 -8.06 -1.53
CA ALA A 116 -8.52 -9.02 -2.13
C ALA A 116 -8.14 -8.58 -3.58
N PRO A 117 -6.93 -8.93 -4.07
CA PRO A 117 -6.55 -8.70 -5.46
C PRO A 117 -7.33 -9.64 -6.41
N SER A 118 -7.50 -9.24 -7.67
CA SER A 118 -7.99 -10.13 -8.74
C SER A 118 -6.81 -10.76 -9.49
N ASP A 119 -7.06 -11.57 -10.51
CA ASP A 119 -6.00 -12.21 -11.33
C ASP A 119 -5.07 -11.24 -12.07
N ARG A 120 -5.47 -9.97 -12.20
CA ARG A 120 -4.69 -8.90 -12.82
C ARG A 120 -4.02 -7.97 -11.80
N GLU A 121 -4.12 -8.27 -10.53
CA GLU A 121 -3.51 -7.49 -9.44
C GLU A 121 -2.71 -8.42 -8.50
N PRO A 122 -1.70 -7.87 -7.80
CA PRO A 122 -1.14 -6.52 -7.98
C PRO A 122 -0.24 -6.41 -9.22
N GLN A 123 0.12 -5.18 -9.62
CA GLN A 123 1.06 -4.91 -10.71
C GLN A 123 2.41 -4.49 -10.10
N LEU A 124 3.12 -5.44 -9.49
CA LEU A 124 4.38 -5.16 -8.78
C LEU A 124 5.56 -5.16 -9.76
N PRO A 125 6.50 -4.20 -9.65
CA PRO A 125 7.80 -4.32 -10.30
C PRO A 125 8.59 -5.48 -9.66
N SER A 126 9.36 -6.21 -10.45
CA SER A 126 10.18 -7.33 -9.98
C SER A 126 11.27 -6.93 -8.98
N THR A 127 11.63 -5.65 -8.96
CA THR A 127 12.64 -5.04 -8.08
C THR A 127 12.03 -4.36 -6.85
N ALA A 128 10.74 -4.58 -6.55
CA ALA A 128 10.15 -4.09 -5.31
C ALA A 128 10.96 -4.60 -4.12
N SER A 129 11.46 -3.67 -3.30
CA SER A 129 12.23 -3.97 -2.09
C SER A 129 11.30 -4.26 -0.92
N THR A 130 10.19 -3.51 -0.86
CA THR A 130 9.17 -3.66 0.17
C THR A 130 7.78 -3.67 -0.46
N VAL A 131 6.94 -4.63 -0.07
CA VAL A 131 5.51 -4.65 -0.40
C VAL A 131 4.72 -4.39 0.87
N VAL A 132 3.80 -3.42 0.81
CA VAL A 132 2.97 -2.99 1.93
C VAL A 132 1.50 -3.29 1.63
N PRO A 133 0.98 -4.46 2.03
CA PRO A 133 -0.45 -4.76 2.00
C PRO A 133 -1.18 -3.97 3.08
N ILE A 134 -2.13 -3.13 2.66
CA ILE A 134 -2.90 -2.28 3.58
C ILE A 134 -4.31 -2.83 3.78
N ALA A 135 -4.78 -2.79 5.02
CA ALA A 135 -6.20 -2.84 5.38
C ALA A 135 -6.55 -1.74 6.39
N SER A 136 -7.78 -1.25 6.33
CA SER A 136 -8.38 -0.45 7.41
C SER A 136 -8.78 -1.37 8.56
N VAL A 137 -8.52 -0.97 9.81
CA VAL A 137 -9.01 -1.71 10.98
C VAL A 137 -10.50 -1.50 11.24
N HIS A 138 -11.10 -0.45 10.66
CA HIS A 138 -12.55 -0.20 10.71
C HIS A 138 -13.38 -1.31 10.05
N VAL A 139 -12.78 -2.18 9.23
CA VAL A 139 -13.49 -3.31 8.64
C VAL A 139 -13.82 -4.40 9.67
N VAL A 140 -13.14 -4.43 10.82
CA VAL A 140 -13.37 -5.44 11.85
C VAL A 140 -14.70 -5.16 12.56
N GLY A 141 -15.56 -6.17 12.63
CA GLY A 141 -16.91 -6.06 13.18
C GLY A 141 -17.95 -5.58 12.17
N GLU A 142 -17.55 -5.24 10.95
CA GLU A 142 -18.44 -4.80 9.89
C GLU A 142 -18.85 -5.98 8.97
N PRO A 143 -20.03 -5.91 8.31
CA PRO A 143 -20.48 -6.98 7.43
C PRO A 143 -19.74 -6.97 6.09
N LEU A 144 -19.43 -8.16 5.57
CA LEU A 144 -18.79 -8.38 4.27
C LEU A 144 -19.71 -7.91 3.14
N THR A 145 -19.54 -6.65 2.73
CA THR A 145 -20.39 -5.99 1.73
C THR A 145 -19.56 -5.14 0.77
N ASP A 146 -20.10 -4.88 -0.43
CA ASP A 146 -19.43 -4.08 -1.46
C ASP A 146 -19.32 -2.58 -1.12
N ALA A 147 -19.97 -2.14 -0.03
CA ALA A 147 -19.89 -0.80 0.51
C ALA A 147 -18.50 -0.51 1.09
N ILE A 148 -17.94 -1.47 1.83
CA ILE A 148 -16.67 -1.34 2.54
C ILE A 148 -15.56 -2.23 1.96
N VAL A 149 -15.92 -3.31 1.27
CA VAL A 149 -15.00 -4.27 0.64
C VAL A 149 -14.99 -4.10 -0.87
N HIS A 150 -13.81 -4.00 -1.48
CA HIS A 150 -13.66 -4.15 -2.92
C HIS A 150 -13.44 -5.63 -3.22
N ARG A 151 -14.18 -6.19 -4.19
CA ARG A 151 -14.06 -7.60 -4.60
C ARG A 151 -14.45 -8.58 -3.48
N VAL A 152 -15.75 -8.53 -3.13
CA VAL A 152 -16.34 -9.35 -2.06
C VAL A 152 -16.13 -10.83 -2.33
N ASP A 153 -16.35 -11.29 -3.56
CA ASP A 153 -16.23 -12.71 -3.92
C ASP A 153 -14.79 -13.23 -3.71
N GLU A 154 -13.79 -12.42 -4.03
CA GLU A 154 -12.38 -12.77 -3.81
C GLU A 154 -12.01 -12.80 -2.32
N VAL A 155 -12.58 -11.91 -1.50
CA VAL A 155 -12.43 -11.97 -0.04
C VAL A 155 -13.11 -13.22 0.51
N ALA A 156 -14.36 -13.47 0.13
CA ALA A 156 -15.13 -14.66 0.51
C ALA A 156 -14.40 -15.96 0.14
N ALA A 157 -13.77 -16.01 -1.04
CA ALA A 157 -13.00 -17.18 -1.48
C ALA A 157 -11.72 -17.44 -0.67
N ILE A 158 -11.20 -16.45 0.06
CA ILE A 158 -10.05 -16.60 0.96
C ILE A 158 -10.52 -16.91 2.38
N THR A 159 -11.54 -16.21 2.87
CA THR A 159 -11.97 -16.28 4.27
C THR A 159 -13.00 -17.39 4.53
N GLY A 160 -13.73 -17.80 3.50
CA GLY A 160 -14.87 -18.71 3.62
C GLY A 160 -16.14 -18.05 4.16
N LEU A 161 -16.16 -16.70 4.26
CA LEU A 161 -17.34 -15.94 4.68
C LEU A 161 -18.37 -15.83 3.55
N ASP A 162 -19.65 -15.79 3.91
CA ASP A 162 -20.73 -15.42 2.98
C ASP A 162 -20.94 -13.88 2.98
N PRO A 163 -21.41 -13.28 1.87
CA PRO A 163 -21.75 -11.86 1.84
C PRO A 163 -22.77 -11.49 2.93
N GLY A 164 -22.42 -10.49 3.74
CA GLY A 164 -23.19 -10.05 4.90
C GLY A 164 -22.69 -10.59 6.24
N ASP A 165 -21.82 -11.61 6.26
CA ASP A 165 -21.19 -12.09 7.49
C ASP A 165 -20.28 -11.03 8.10
N GLU A 166 -20.18 -11.03 9.43
CA GLU A 166 -19.28 -10.15 10.17
C GLU A 166 -17.81 -10.51 9.88
N ILE A 167 -17.01 -9.51 9.52
CA ILE A 167 -15.57 -9.65 9.32
C ILE A 167 -14.86 -9.59 10.67
N ARG A 168 -14.21 -10.69 11.07
CA ARG A 168 -13.46 -10.78 12.33
C ARG A 168 -11.97 -10.55 12.11
N PRO A 169 -11.16 -10.33 13.17
CA PRO A 169 -9.72 -10.15 13.02
C PRO A 169 -9.01 -11.26 12.23
N GLN A 170 -9.45 -12.51 12.43
CA GLN A 170 -8.89 -13.68 11.74
C GLN A 170 -9.15 -13.67 10.24
N ASP A 171 -10.25 -13.05 9.81
CA ASP A 171 -10.65 -12.97 8.40
C ASP A 171 -9.80 -11.90 7.69
N VAL A 172 -9.55 -10.76 8.33
CA VAL A 172 -8.60 -9.74 7.83
C VAL A 172 -7.19 -10.32 7.72
N ALA A 173 -6.73 -11.02 8.76
CA ALA A 173 -5.44 -11.68 8.78
C ALA A 173 -5.32 -12.75 7.69
N ALA A 174 -6.37 -13.55 7.46
CA ALA A 174 -6.38 -14.55 6.39
C ALA A 174 -6.16 -13.93 5.01
N VAL A 175 -6.74 -12.77 4.72
CA VAL A 175 -6.50 -12.08 3.44
C VAL A 175 -5.10 -11.49 3.39
N LEU A 176 -4.63 -10.78 4.42
CA LEU A 176 -3.31 -10.14 4.39
C LEU A 176 -2.16 -11.17 4.34
N ALA A 177 -2.34 -12.35 4.94
CA ALA A 177 -1.36 -13.42 4.97
C ALA A 177 -1.49 -14.45 3.83
N SER A 178 -2.43 -14.27 2.89
CA SER A 178 -2.62 -15.21 1.78
C SER A 178 -1.79 -14.86 0.54
N ASP A 179 -1.29 -15.90 -0.13
CA ASP A 179 -0.71 -15.89 -1.49
C ASP A 179 -1.70 -15.47 -2.59
N ARG A 180 -3.01 -15.55 -2.31
CA ARG A 180 -4.09 -14.98 -3.13
C ARG A 180 -4.53 -13.59 -2.66
N GLY A 181 -3.91 -13.09 -1.59
CA GLY A 181 -4.27 -11.86 -0.88
C GLY A 181 -3.10 -10.90 -0.78
N GLY A 182 -2.72 -10.53 0.44
CA GLY A 182 -1.67 -9.55 0.72
C GLY A 182 -0.26 -9.97 0.27
N LEU A 183 0.02 -11.27 0.21
CA LEU A 183 1.33 -11.79 -0.20
C LEU A 183 1.41 -12.09 -1.71
N LYS A 184 0.33 -11.82 -2.46
CA LYS A 184 0.23 -12.18 -3.87
C LYS A 184 1.28 -11.45 -4.72
N ASP A 185 1.99 -12.21 -5.54
CA ASP A 185 2.98 -11.75 -6.53
C ASP A 185 4.14 -10.91 -5.92
N ALA A 186 4.32 -10.92 -4.60
CA ALA A 186 5.45 -10.26 -3.96
C ALA A 186 6.77 -10.92 -4.42
N PRO A 187 7.80 -10.14 -4.83
CA PRO A 187 9.09 -10.71 -5.19
C PRO A 187 9.71 -11.47 -4.01
N ALA A 188 10.45 -12.55 -4.30
CA ALA A 188 10.99 -13.45 -3.28
C ALA A 188 11.92 -12.75 -2.27
N ASP A 189 12.68 -11.75 -2.73
CA ASP A 189 13.62 -10.98 -1.90
C ASP A 189 12.97 -9.72 -1.28
N ALA A 190 11.68 -9.47 -1.52
CA ALA A 190 10.99 -8.31 -0.99
C ALA A 190 10.53 -8.54 0.46
N ALA A 191 10.70 -7.53 1.31
CA ALA A 191 10.07 -7.51 2.62
C ALA A 191 8.57 -7.26 2.46
N THR A 192 7.71 -8.19 2.87
CA THR A 192 6.27 -7.94 2.92
C THR A 192 5.88 -7.47 4.31
N ILE A 193 5.48 -6.21 4.45
CA ILE A 193 5.17 -5.57 5.74
C ILE A 193 3.69 -5.13 5.73
N PRO A 194 2.77 -5.93 6.30
CA PRO A 194 1.37 -5.53 6.40
C PRO A 194 1.19 -4.26 7.23
N LEU A 195 0.32 -3.37 6.74
CA LEU A 195 -0.07 -2.13 7.42
C LEU A 195 -1.55 -2.18 7.77
N LEU A 196 -1.83 -2.17 9.07
CA LEU A 196 -3.15 -1.97 9.65
C LEU A 196 -3.32 -0.49 9.95
N ASN A 197 -4.14 0.19 9.16
CA ASN A 197 -4.29 1.64 9.21
C ASN A 197 -5.64 2.05 9.83
N MET A 198 -5.73 3.33 10.21
CA MET A 198 -6.88 3.96 10.90
C MET A 198 -7.06 3.45 12.33
N VAL A 199 -5.93 3.23 13.01
CA VAL A 199 -5.89 2.85 14.43
C VAL A 199 -6.06 4.11 15.28
N ASP A 200 -7.27 4.67 15.25
CA ASP A 200 -7.55 6.03 15.73
C ASP A 200 -7.82 6.09 17.25
N ASP A 201 -8.05 4.93 17.89
CA ASP A 201 -8.28 4.82 19.33
C ASP A 201 -7.83 3.46 19.91
N ALA A 202 -7.92 3.32 21.24
CA ALA A 202 -7.48 2.13 21.96
C ALA A 202 -8.30 0.86 21.66
N ALA A 203 -9.58 0.98 21.27
CA ALA A 203 -10.39 -0.16 20.88
C ALA A 203 -9.98 -0.67 19.50
N LEU A 204 -9.74 0.24 18.56
CA LEU A 204 -9.19 -0.06 17.25
C LEU A 204 -7.77 -0.62 17.35
N GLU A 205 -6.95 -0.14 18.29
CA GLU A 205 -5.62 -0.70 18.55
C GLU A 205 -5.71 -2.15 19.04
N ALA A 206 -6.64 -2.47 19.93
CA ALA A 206 -6.85 -3.83 20.39
C ALA A 206 -7.26 -4.76 19.22
N SER A 207 -8.18 -4.31 18.36
CA SER A 207 -8.55 -5.05 17.14
C SER A 207 -7.36 -5.23 16.19
N ALA A 208 -6.58 -4.18 15.98
CA ALA A 208 -5.40 -4.22 15.12
C ALA A 208 -4.33 -5.19 15.63
N ARG A 209 -4.10 -5.24 16.95
CA ARG A 209 -3.19 -6.20 17.58
C ARG A 209 -3.67 -7.64 17.39
N ALA A 210 -4.98 -7.89 17.54
CA ALA A 210 -5.54 -9.22 17.28
C ALA A 210 -5.39 -9.65 15.80
N VAL A 211 -5.51 -8.71 14.85
CA VAL A 211 -5.22 -8.99 13.44
C VAL A 211 -3.73 -9.28 13.24
N ALA A 212 -2.84 -8.48 13.83
CA ALA A 212 -1.39 -8.64 13.70
C ALA A 212 -0.89 -9.99 14.24
N GLU A 213 -1.34 -10.38 15.44
CA GLU A 213 -1.05 -11.70 16.03
C GLU A 213 -1.53 -12.83 15.09
N ALA A 214 -2.76 -12.71 14.57
CA ALA A 214 -3.31 -13.68 13.64
C ALA A 214 -2.56 -13.74 12.29
N ILE A 215 -1.93 -12.64 11.83
CA ILE A 215 -1.07 -12.65 10.64
C ILE A 215 0.20 -13.45 10.92
N HIS A 216 0.85 -13.23 12.06
CA HIS A 216 2.07 -13.94 12.46
C HIS A 216 1.85 -15.44 12.65
N ASP A 217 0.64 -15.86 13.03
CA ASP A 217 0.25 -17.27 13.07
C ASP A 217 0.12 -17.92 11.67
N ARG A 218 -0.01 -17.11 10.61
CA ARG A 218 -0.34 -17.56 9.23
C ARG A 218 0.81 -17.39 8.24
N ALA A 219 1.65 -16.39 8.42
CA ALA A 219 2.73 -16.06 7.50
C ALA A 219 3.97 -15.54 8.24
N ASP A 220 5.13 -15.89 7.69
CA ASP A 220 6.42 -15.37 8.13
C ASP A 220 6.64 -13.98 7.51
N VAL A 221 6.13 -12.95 8.20
CA VAL A 221 6.36 -11.54 7.86
C VAL A 221 7.27 -10.91 8.92
N PRO A 222 8.20 -10.02 8.56
CA PRO A 222 9.17 -9.46 9.50
C PRO A 222 8.52 -8.65 10.64
N ARG A 223 7.35 -8.06 10.39
CA ARG A 223 6.53 -7.28 11.32
C ARG A 223 5.20 -6.88 10.70
N VAL A 224 4.23 -6.53 11.55
CA VAL A 224 2.99 -5.86 11.19
C VAL A 224 2.98 -4.46 11.79
N VAL A 225 2.69 -3.45 10.96
CA VAL A 225 2.67 -2.04 11.37
C VAL A 225 1.24 -1.60 11.65
N LEU A 226 1.03 -0.97 12.80
CA LEU A 226 -0.23 -0.34 13.20
C LEU A 226 -0.04 1.18 13.10
N ALA A 227 -0.94 1.87 12.41
CA ALA A 227 -0.80 3.30 12.19
C ALA A 227 -2.12 4.08 12.14
N GLU A 228 -2.03 5.34 12.53
CA GLU A 228 -2.96 6.40 12.17
C GLU A 228 -2.27 7.30 11.14
N MET A 229 -2.37 6.98 9.84
CA MET A 229 -1.58 7.69 8.80
C MET A 229 -1.91 9.18 8.63
N ARG A 230 -2.94 9.69 9.31
CA ARG A 230 -3.32 11.11 9.34
C ARG A 230 -2.75 11.89 10.52
N ALA A 231 -2.25 11.20 11.55
CA ALA A 231 -1.64 11.85 12.70
C ALA A 231 -0.28 12.48 12.35
N ASP A 232 0.15 13.44 13.16
CA ASP A 232 1.48 14.05 13.03
C ASP A 232 2.59 13.03 13.33
N ASP A 233 2.36 12.14 14.28
CA ASP A 233 3.17 10.93 14.52
C ASP A 233 2.33 9.69 14.17
N PRO A 234 2.46 9.14 12.95
CA PRO A 234 1.55 8.11 12.46
C PRO A 234 1.70 6.74 13.12
N LEU A 235 2.88 6.45 13.68
CA LEU A 235 3.21 5.09 14.13
C LEU A 235 2.55 4.82 15.48
N VAL A 236 1.62 3.87 15.53
CA VAL A 236 0.96 3.45 16.77
C VAL A 236 1.75 2.30 17.41
N ALA A 237 2.04 1.25 16.64
CA ALA A 237 2.83 0.13 17.11
C ALA A 237 3.48 -0.66 15.97
N VAL A 238 4.49 -1.45 16.33
CA VAL A 238 5.05 -2.50 15.48
C VAL A 238 4.92 -3.81 16.25
N VAL A 239 4.29 -4.80 15.63
CA VAL A 239 4.00 -6.11 16.21
C VAL A 239 4.77 -7.19 15.47
#